data_AF-A0A930FQ53-F1
#
_entry.id   AF-A0A930FQ53-F1
#
_cell.length_a   1.000
_cell.length_b   1.000
_cell.length_c   1.000
_cell.angle_alpha   90.00
_cell.angle_beta   90.00
_cell.angle_gamma   90.00
#
_symmetry.space_group_name_H-M   'P 1'
#
loop_
_entity.id
_entity.type
_entity.pdbx_description
1 polymer ?
#
loop_
_entity_poly.entity_id
_entity_poly.type
_entity_poly.pdbx_seq_one_letter_code
_entity_poly.pdbx_strand_id
1 'polypeptide(L)'
;MNEPIISPWVFYWTETMGQIRDVVNVVVFMIVVISISFTFMCLICKKEDREKYISEETFGRVIKGLIIVGVISTAGYMFIPAKETVYKMLAASYITQENIENVGESIDKMADKLVEKINQVIE
;
A
#
# COMPACT_ATOMS: atom_id res chain seq x y z
N MET A 1 -27.78 -16.55 -12.08
CA MET A 1 -27.02 -15.73 -11.11
C MET A 1 -25.88 -15.10 -11.88
N ASN A 2 -25.94 -13.80 -12.17
CA ASN A 2 -24.96 -13.11 -13.03
C ASN A 2 -24.04 -12.18 -12.22
N GLU A 3 -24.02 -12.34 -10.90
CA GLU A 3 -23.17 -11.51 -10.06
C GLU A 3 -21.76 -12.11 -10.02
N PRO A 4 -20.73 -11.30 -10.29
CA PRO A 4 -19.35 -11.78 -10.27
C PRO A 4 -18.97 -12.20 -8.84
N ILE A 5 -18.21 -13.29 -8.75
CA ILE A 5 -17.71 -13.88 -7.48
C ILE A 5 -16.92 -12.84 -6.66
N ILE A 6 -16.24 -11.93 -7.35
CA ILE A 6 -15.55 -10.78 -6.76
C ILE A 6 -16.20 -9.50 -7.29
N SER A 7 -16.58 -8.60 -6.39
CA SER A 7 -17.15 -7.30 -6.79
C SER A 7 -16.13 -6.45 -7.56
N PRO A 8 -16.46 -5.91 -8.75
CA PRO A 8 -15.58 -5.04 -9.53
C PRO A 8 -15.10 -3.80 -8.77
N TRP A 9 -15.92 -3.32 -7.84
CA TRP A 9 -15.60 -2.17 -6.99
C TRP A 9 -14.37 -2.39 -6.13
N VAL A 10 -14.09 -3.64 -5.73
CA VAL A 10 -12.91 -3.96 -4.91
C VAL A 10 -11.63 -3.64 -5.66
N PHE A 11 -11.58 -3.95 -6.96
CA PHE A 11 -10.44 -3.60 -7.81
C PHE A 11 -10.28 -2.09 -7.94
N TYR A 12 -11.39 -1.37 -8.19
CA TYR A 12 -11.38 0.09 -8.29
C TYR A 12 -10.85 0.76 -7.01
N TRP A 13 -11.36 0.36 -5.84
CA TRP A 13 -10.91 0.91 -4.56
C TRP A 13 -9.46 0.56 -4.26
N THR A 14 -9.03 -0.67 -4.55
CA THR A 14 -7.63 -1.07 -4.36
C THR A 14 -6.68 -0.25 -5.22
N GLU A 15 -7.03 -0.05 -6.50
CA GLU A 15 -6.26 0.76 -7.44
C GLU A 15 -6.17 2.22 -6.96
N THR A 16 -7.31 2.78 -6.56
CA THR A 16 -7.44 4.17 -6.09
C THR A 16 -6.65 4.40 -4.80
N MET A 17 -6.75 3.50 -3.82
CA MET A 17 -6.01 3.61 -2.56
C MET A 17 -4.50 3.59 -2.78
N GLY A 18 -4.01 2.76 -3.70
CA GLY A 18 -2.58 2.76 -4.00
C GLY A 18 -2.13 4.00 -4.77
N GLN A 19 -2.93 4.55 -5.68
CA GLN A 19 -2.63 5.85 -6.31
C GLN A 19 -2.57 6.99 -5.28
N ILE A 20 -3.50 7.03 -4.32
CA ILE A 20 -3.47 7.98 -3.21
C ILE A 20 -2.19 7.80 -2.40
N ARG A 21 -1.82 6.56 -2.09
CA ARG A 21 -0.58 6.26 -1.36
C ARG A 21 0.66 6.75 -2.12
N ASP A 22 0.70 6.59 -3.43
CA ASP A 22 1.81 7.07 -4.27
C ASP A 22 1.91 8.60 -4.26
N VAL A 23 0.77 9.29 -4.40
CA VAL A 23 0.72 10.77 -4.31
C VAL A 23 1.17 11.24 -2.92
N VAL A 24 0.68 10.61 -1.86
CA VAL A 24 1.09 10.93 -0.48
C VAL A 24 2.60 10.73 -0.31
N ASN A 25 3.16 9.64 -0.84
CA ASN A 25 4.61 9.41 -0.82
C ASN A 25 5.39 10.54 -1.50
N VAL A 26 4.96 10.96 -2.70
CA VAL A 26 5.62 12.05 -3.43
C VAL A 26 5.55 13.35 -2.63
N VAL A 27 4.39 13.68 -2.07
CA VAL A 27 4.22 14.90 -1.25
C VAL A 27 5.10 14.87 -0.01
N VAL A 28 5.12 13.75 0.73
CA VAL A 28 5.97 13.58 1.91
C VAL A 28 7.45 13.68 1.53
N PHE A 29 7.86 13.07 0.43
CA PHE A 29 9.23 13.16 -0.07
C PHE A 29 9.63 14.61 -0.36
N MET A 30 8.77 15.37 -1.05
CA MET A 30 9.02 16.78 -1.34
C MET A 30 9.15 17.63 -0.07
N ILE A 31 8.29 17.42 0.93
CA ILE A 31 8.36 18.12 2.22
C ILE A 31 9.69 17.81 2.92
N VAL A 32 10.13 16.55 2.91
CA VAL A 32 11.41 16.14 3.50
C VAL A 32 12.59 16.80 2.80
N VAL A 33 12.60 16.82 1.46
CA VAL A 33 13.68 17.46 0.68
C VAL A 33 13.75 18.96 0.97
N ILE A 34 12.61 19.65 1.03
CA ILE A 34 12.55 21.08 1.36
C ILE A 34 13.04 21.33 2.79
N SER A 35 12.61 20.49 3.75
CA SER A 35 13.04 20.58 5.14
C SER A 35 14.55 20.40 5.31
N ILE A 36 15.14 19.40 4.64
CA ILE A 36 16.59 19.17 4.66
C ILE A 36 17.32 20.34 4.02
N SER A 37 16.85 20.82 2.87
CA SER A 37 17.46 21.96 2.15
C SER A 37 17.44 23.23 3.01
N PHE A 38 16.31 23.50 3.66
CA PHE A 38 16.16 24.62 4.59
C PHE A 38 17.11 24.50 5.79
N THR A 39 17.20 23.31 6.38
CA THR A 39 18.10 23.04 7.52
C THR A 39 19.56 23.21 7.11
N PHE A 40 19.94 22.71 5.93
CA PHE A 40 21.30 22.81 5.39
C PHE A 40 21.69 24.27 5.09
N MET A 41 20.80 25.02 4.45
CA MET A 41 21.00 26.46 4.19
C MET A 41 21.16 27.24 5.49
N CYS A 42 20.34 26.91 6.50
CA CYS A 42 20.47 27.47 7.84
C CYS A 42 21.82 27.13 8.48
N LEU A 43 22.32 25.90 8.38
CA LEU A 43 23.62 25.50 8.95
C LEU A 43 24.82 26.23 8.33
N ILE A 44 24.77 26.52 7.03
CA ILE A 44 25.85 27.24 6.33
C ILE A 44 25.82 28.74 6.66
N CYS A 45 24.63 29.32 6.84
CA CYS A 45 24.50 30.71 7.24
C CYS A 45 25.02 30.93 8.67
N LYS A 46 25.86 31.96 8.85
CA LYS A 46 26.33 32.40 10.16
C LYS A 46 25.14 32.74 11.05
N LYS A 47 25.28 32.44 12.35
CA LYS A 47 24.21 32.62 13.34
C LYS A 47 23.69 34.07 13.39
N GLU A 48 24.60 35.05 13.34
CA GLU A 48 24.26 36.49 13.30
C GLU A 48 23.43 36.88 12.07
N ASP A 49 23.80 36.37 10.89
CA ASP A 49 23.04 36.61 9.66
C ASP A 49 21.68 35.92 9.70
N ARG A 50 21.57 34.78 10.38
CA ARG A 50 20.32 34.02 10.52
C ARG A 50 19.31 34.71 11.44
N GLU A 51 19.77 35.20 12.60
CA GLU A 51 18.94 35.94 13.56
C GLU A 51 18.32 37.20 12.98
N LYS A 52 18.95 37.79 11.96
CA LYS A 52 18.42 38.93 11.22
C LYS A 52 17.12 38.62 10.46
N TYR A 53 16.94 37.37 10.03
CA TYR A 53 15.76 36.94 9.24
C TYR A 53 14.80 36.06 10.04
N ILE A 54 15.31 35.23 10.95
CA ILE A 54 14.53 34.27 11.74
C ILE A 54 15.07 34.26 13.17
N SER A 55 14.20 34.54 14.14
CA SER A 55 14.57 34.42 15.56
C SER A 55 14.83 32.95 15.95
N GLU A 56 15.75 32.71 16.88
CA GLU A 56 16.02 31.35 17.38
C GLU A 56 14.76 30.67 17.93
N GLU A 57 13.87 31.43 18.56
CA GLU A 57 12.62 30.89 19.10
C GLU A 57 11.69 30.38 17.99
N THR A 58 11.54 31.16 16.91
CA THR A 58 10.74 30.74 15.75
C THR A 58 11.37 29.54 15.06
N PHE A 59 12.70 29.50 14.93
CA PHE A 59 13.42 28.35 14.35
C PHE A 59 13.16 27.05 15.14
N GLY A 60 13.27 27.11 16.48
CA GLY A 60 13.00 25.97 17.35
C GLY A 60 11.56 25.48 17.26
N ARG A 61 10.58 26.39 17.14
CA ARG A 61 9.17 26.03 16.94
C ARG A 61 8.93 25.35 15.58
N VAL A 62 9.55 25.86 14.51
CA VAL A 62 9.43 25.28 13.16
C VAL A 62 10.00 23.86 13.13
N ILE A 63 11.19 23.63 13.70
CA ILE A 63 11.78 22.28 13.77
C ILE A 63 10.89 21.33 14.58
N LYS A 64 10.39 21.75 15.76
CA LYS A 64 9.48 20.93 16.56
C LYS A 64 8.21 20.57 15.78
N GLY A 65 7.63 21.54 15.07
CA GLY A 65 6.47 21.33 14.21
C GLY A 65 6.75 20.31 13.10
N LEU A 66 7.89 20.45 12.41
CA LEU A 66 8.32 19.52 11.35
C LEU A 66 8.48 18.09 11.86
N ILE A 67 9.06 17.90 13.05
CA ILE A 67 9.21 16.58 13.67
C ILE A 67 7.84 15.97 13.95
N ILE A 68 6.92 16.73 14.56
CA ILE A 68 5.57 16.24 14.89
C ILE A 68 4.81 15.84 13.62
N VAL A 69 4.81 16.71 12.60
CA VAL A 69 4.14 16.44 11.31
C VAL A 69 4.75 15.22 10.63
N GLY A 70 6.09 15.08 10.66
CA GLY A 70 6.79 13.93 10.09
C GLY A 70 6.42 12.61 10.77
N VAL A 71 6.36 12.59 12.10
CA VAL A 71 5.96 11.41 12.88
C VAL A 71 4.52 11.01 12.56
N ILE A 72 3.58 11.96 12.58
CA ILE A 72 2.16 11.69 12.29
C ILE A 72 1.98 11.16 10.86
N SER A 73 2.65 11.78 9.88
CA SER A 73 2.55 11.37 8.47
C SER A 73 3.10 9.95 8.26
N THR A 74 4.23 9.63 8.89
CA THR A 74 4.85 8.31 8.81
C THR A 74 3.99 7.24 9.48
N ALA A 75 3.42 7.55 10.64
CA ALA A 75 2.50 6.65 11.32
C ALA A 75 1.26 6.39 10.46
N GLY A 76 0.65 7.43 9.90
CA GLY A 76 -0.50 7.31 8.99
C GLY A 76 -0.21 6.44 7.76
N TYR A 77 0.98 6.60 7.16
CA TYR A 77 1.41 5.78 6.03
C TYR A 77 1.53 4.28 6.37
N MET A 78 1.96 3.95 7.59
CA MET A 78 2.11 2.55 8.02
C MET A 78 0.77 1.80 8.10
N PHE A 79 -0.33 2.50 8.34
CA PHE A 79 -1.67 1.91 8.41
C PHE A 79 -2.31 1.66 7.04
N ILE A 80 -1.74 2.18 5.94
CA ILE A 80 -2.30 2.01 4.59
C ILE A 80 -1.67 0.78 3.91
N PRO A 81 -2.40 -0.35 3.78
CA PRO A 81 -1.85 -1.54 3.15
C PRO A 81 -1.51 -1.30 1.67
N ALA A 82 -0.54 -2.07 1.14
CA ALA A 82 -0.20 -2.01 -0.28
C ALA A 82 -1.29 -2.66 -1.13
N LYS A 83 -1.39 -2.26 -2.42
CA LYS A 83 -2.25 -2.93 -3.40
C LYS A 83 -2.02 -4.44 -3.39
N GLU A 84 -0.76 -4.85 -3.39
CA GLU A 84 -0.37 -6.26 -3.29
C GLU A 84 -0.86 -6.96 -2.02
N THR A 85 -0.83 -6.26 -0.88
CA THR A 85 -1.32 -6.81 0.39
C THR A 85 -2.83 -7.04 0.31
N VAL A 86 -3.57 -6.08 -0.25
CA VAL A 86 -5.02 -6.20 -0.44
C VAL A 86 -5.36 -7.35 -1.40
N TYR A 87 -4.63 -7.48 -2.53
CA TYR A 87 -4.82 -8.61 -3.45
C TYR A 87 -4.47 -9.96 -2.83
N LYS A 88 -3.40 -10.04 -2.03
CA LYS A 88 -3.04 -11.27 -1.30
C LYS A 88 -4.11 -11.64 -0.26
N MET A 89 -4.66 -10.66 0.46
CA MET A 89 -5.75 -10.90 1.41
C MET A 89 -7.04 -11.35 0.69
N LEU A 90 -7.37 -10.73 -0.45
CA LEU A 90 -8.46 -11.19 -1.30
C LEU A 90 -8.27 -12.64 -1.73
N ALA A 91 -7.12 -12.97 -2.33
CA ALA A 91 -6.83 -14.33 -2.74
C ALA A 91 -6.92 -15.32 -1.56
N ALA A 92 -6.35 -14.97 -0.41
CA ALA A 92 -6.43 -15.79 0.81
C ALA A 92 -7.87 -15.97 1.32
N SER A 93 -8.75 -14.99 1.15
CA SER A 93 -10.15 -15.11 1.58
C SER A 93 -10.96 -16.10 0.74
N TYR A 94 -10.55 -16.34 -0.52
CA TYR A 94 -11.18 -17.33 -1.40
C TYR A 94 -10.47 -18.69 -1.36
N ILE A 95 -9.18 -18.69 -1.05
CA ILE A 95 -8.36 -19.91 -0.86
C ILE A 95 -8.43 -20.30 0.62
N THR A 96 -9.59 -20.76 1.06
CA THR A 96 -9.79 -21.38 2.38
C THR A 96 -9.57 -22.89 2.29
N GLN A 97 -9.26 -23.57 3.42
CA GLN A 97 -9.09 -25.03 3.44
C GLN A 97 -10.31 -25.76 2.85
N GLU A 98 -11.52 -25.30 3.16
CA GLU A 98 -12.78 -25.82 2.64
C GLU A 98 -12.92 -25.66 1.11
N ASN A 99 -12.40 -24.58 0.52
CA ASN A 99 -12.40 -24.39 -0.94
C ASN A 99 -11.28 -25.16 -1.63
N ILE A 100 -10.10 -25.31 -1.02
CA ILE A 100 -9.02 -26.14 -1.58
C ILE A 100 -9.45 -27.61 -1.63
N GLU A 101 -10.10 -28.10 -0.58
CA GLU A 101 -10.58 -29.49 -0.49
C GLU A 101 -11.70 -29.75 -1.51
N ASN A 102 -12.64 -28.82 -1.68
CA ASN A 102 -13.65 -28.86 -2.75
C ASN A 102 -13.06 -28.78 -4.17
N VAL A 103 -11.98 -28.00 -4.37
CA VAL A 103 -11.28 -27.94 -5.66
C VAL A 103 -10.54 -29.25 -5.94
N GLY A 104 -9.91 -29.85 -4.92
CA GLY A 104 -9.29 -31.17 -5.00
C GLY A 104 -10.30 -32.24 -5.45
N GLU A 105 -11.45 -32.32 -4.77
CA GLU A 105 -12.52 -33.25 -5.17
C GLU A 105 -13.05 -32.98 -6.60
N SER A 106 -13.11 -31.72 -7.01
CA SER A 106 -13.60 -31.35 -8.35
C SER A 106 -12.61 -31.74 -9.44
N ILE A 107 -11.30 -31.65 -9.17
CA ILE A 107 -10.23 -32.10 -10.05
C ILE A 107 -10.24 -33.63 -10.16
N ASP A 108 -10.38 -34.34 -9.05
CA ASP A 108 -10.45 -35.81 -9.04
C ASP A 108 -11.67 -36.31 -9.83
N LYS A 109 -12.85 -35.72 -9.60
CA LYS A 109 -14.07 -36.02 -10.39
C LYS A 109 -13.92 -35.71 -11.88
N MET A 110 -13.15 -34.68 -12.24
CA MET A 110 -12.84 -34.38 -13.64
C MET A 110 -11.88 -35.41 -14.24
N ALA A 111 -10.84 -35.82 -13.50
CA ALA A 111 -9.89 -36.83 -13.93
C ALA A 111 -10.59 -38.18 -14.15
N ASP A 112 -11.43 -38.61 -13.20
CA ASP A 112 -12.22 -39.84 -13.31
C ASP A 112 -13.12 -39.84 -14.55
N LYS A 113 -13.82 -38.72 -14.81
CA LYS A 113 -14.65 -38.57 -16.01
C LYS A 113 -13.85 -38.62 -17.31
N LEU A 114 -12.62 -38.10 -17.32
CA LEU A 114 -11.75 -38.16 -18.49
C LEU A 114 -11.28 -39.60 -18.74
N VAL A 115 -10.88 -40.32 -17.69
CA VAL A 115 -10.46 -41.72 -17.77
C VAL A 115 -11.61 -42.62 -18.24
N GLU A 116 -12.81 -42.42 -17.71
CA GLU A 116 -14.01 -43.16 -18.11
C GLU A 116 -14.33 -42.95 -19.59
N LYS A 117 -14.25 -41.69 -20.07
CA LYS A 117 -14.44 -41.38 -21.49
C LYS A 117 -13.36 -41.98 -22.39
N ILE A 118 -12.11 -42.04 -21.94
CA ILE A 118 -11.03 -42.68 -22.72
C ILE A 118 -11.28 -44.18 -22.85
N ASN A 119 -11.67 -44.85 -21.76
CA ASN A 119 -11.98 -46.28 -21.79
C ASN A 119 -13.18 -46.59 -22.70
N GLN A 120 -14.22 -45.77 -22.69
CA GLN A 120 -15.38 -45.91 -23.60
C GLN A 120 -15.05 -45.71 -25.09
N VAL A 121 -13.93 -45.06 -25.43
CA VAL A 121 -13.50 -44.82 -26.82
C VAL A 121 -12.56 -45.94 -27.31
N ILE A 122 -11.93 -46.68 -26.39
CA ILE A 122 -10.97 -47.74 -26.70
C ILE A 122 -11.66 -49.12 -26.79
N GLU A 123 -12.79 -49.34 -26.11
CA GLU A 123 -13.72 -50.46 -26.35
C GLU A 123 -14.58 -50.27 -27.60
#